data_AF-A0A1W1BFV1-F1
#
_entry.id   AF-A0A1W1BFV1-F1
#
_cell.length_a   1.000
_cell.length_b   1.000
_cell.length_c   1.000
_cell.angle_alpha   90.00
_cell.angle_beta   90.00
_cell.angle_gamma   90.00
#
_symmetry.space_group_name_H-M   'P 1'
#
loop_
_entity.id
_entity.type
_entity.pdbx_description
1 polymer ?
#
loop_
_entity_poly.entity_id
_entity_poly.type
_entity_poly.pdbx_seq_one_letter_code
_entity_poly.pdbx_strand_id
1 'polypeptide(L)' 'MKKQFKGYIQNLSDGTVEVVAEVFDDEFDTFMQILKEGSPLSSVEDIKYEILDDAQFNTDGFEIRYE' A
#
# COMPACT_ATOMS: atom_id res chain seq x y z
N MET A 1 4.18 6.22 -17.12
CA MET A 1 4.71 7.03 -16.00
C MET A 1 4.41 6.27 -14.72
N LYS A 2 5.36 6.19 -13.78
CA LYS A 2 5.07 5.60 -12.45
C LYS A 2 4.19 6.59 -11.69
N LYS A 3 3.07 6.14 -11.14
CA LYS A 3 2.28 6.95 -10.20
C LYS A 3 3.07 7.11 -8.90
N GLN A 4 2.98 8.29 -8.30
CA GLN A 4 3.67 8.61 -7.07
C GLN A 4 2.64 8.63 -5.95
N PHE A 5 2.64 7.60 -5.12
CA PHE A 5 1.82 7.52 -3.92
C PHE A 5 2.67 7.91 -2.70
N LYS A 6 2.00 8.42 -1.67
CA LYS A 6 2.60 8.69 -0.37
C LYS A 6 2.14 7.61 0.61
N GLY A 7 3.06 7.06 1.40
CA GLY A 7 2.72 5.93 2.26
C GLY A 7 3.91 5.12 2.76
N TYR A 8 3.61 3.94 3.30
CA TYR A 8 4.61 2.93 3.60
C TYR A 8 4.08 1.52 3.33
N ILE A 9 5.02 0.59 3.22
CA ILE A 9 4.78 -0.85 3.17
C ILE A 9 5.71 -1.57 4.14
N GLN A 10 5.20 -2.61 4.79
CA GLN A 10 5.98 -3.48 5.67
C GLN A 10 5.53 -4.94 5.58
N ASN A 11 6.49 -5.86 5.76
CA ASN A 11 6.18 -7.27 5.95
C ASN A 11 5.89 -7.51 7.42
N LEU A 12 4.78 -8.18 7.71
CA LEU A 12 4.40 -8.57 9.06
C LEU A 12 4.95 -9.96 9.40
N SER A 13 5.12 -10.23 10.70
CA SER A 13 5.67 -11.51 11.17
C SER A 13 4.76 -12.71 10.91
N ASP A 14 3.48 -12.48 10.62
CA ASP A 14 2.49 -13.50 10.29
C ASP A 14 2.50 -13.90 8.81
N GLY A 15 3.39 -13.32 8.00
CA GLY A 15 3.53 -13.58 6.57
C GLY A 15 2.66 -12.70 5.69
N THR A 16 1.86 -11.79 6.26
CA THR A 16 1.10 -10.79 5.51
C THR A 16 1.91 -9.52 5.25
N VAL A 17 1.38 -8.65 4.39
CA VAL A 17 1.99 -7.36 4.06
C VAL A 17 1.00 -6.26 4.41
N GLU A 18 1.47 -5.28 5.18
CA GLU A 18 0.69 -4.08 5.50
C GLU A 18 1.10 -2.94 4.57
N VAL A 19 0.10 -2.22 4.06
CA VAL A 19 0.26 -1.00 3.29
C VAL A 19 -0.63 0.07 3.89
N VAL A 20 -0.04 1.25 4.15
CA VAL A 20 -0.80 2.45 4.51
C VAL A 20 -0.41 3.55 3.54
N ALA A 21 -1.38 4.11 2.84
CA ALA A 21 -1.15 5.08 1.78
C ALA A 21 -2.22 6.18 1.76
N GLU A 22 -1.80 7.38 1.39
CA GLU A 22 -2.69 8.47 1.01
C GLU A 22 -3.08 8.28 -0.46
N VAL A 23 -4.37 8.07 -0.72
CA VAL A 23 -4.89 7.76 -2.04
C VAL A 23 -6.12 8.61 -2.32
N PHE A 24 -6.11 9.35 -3.43
CA PHE A 24 -7.28 10.10 -3.89
C PHE A 24 -8.33 9.15 -4.49
N ASP A 25 -9.60 9.53 -4.40
CA ASP A 25 -10.74 8.71 -4.87
C ASP A 25 -10.60 8.27 -6.33
N ASP A 26 -10.08 9.12 -7.21
CA ASP A 26 -9.89 8.84 -8.64
C ASP A 26 -8.69 7.91 -8.92
N GLU A 27 -7.84 7.69 -7.93
CA GLU A 27 -6.69 6.78 -8.01
C GLU A 27 -6.88 5.47 -7.27
N PHE A 28 -7.94 5.35 -6.46
CA PHE A 28 -8.21 4.20 -5.59
C PHE A 28 -8.24 2.88 -6.35
N ASP A 29 -9.01 2.80 -7.44
CA ASP A 29 -9.12 1.58 -8.25
C ASP A 29 -7.77 1.17 -8.85
N THR A 30 -6.95 2.14 -9.27
CA THR A 30 -5.61 1.89 -9.79
C THR A 30 -4.69 1.36 -8.69
N PHE A 31 -4.73 1.98 -7.51
CA PHE A 31 -3.93 1.55 -6.36
C PHE A 31 -4.29 0.11 -5.97
N MET A 32 -5.58 -0.19 -5.86
CA MET A 32 -6.08 -1.52 -5.54
C MET A 32 -5.71 -2.55 -6.60
N GLN A 33 -5.71 -2.18 -7.89
CA GLN A 33 -5.26 -3.07 -8.96
C GLN A 33 -3.77 -3.41 -8.84
N ILE A 34 -2.92 -2.43 -8.50
CA ILE A 34 -1.49 -2.66 -8.26
C ILE A 34 -1.30 -3.66 -7.12
N LEU A 35 -2.04 -3.51 -6.02
CA LEU A 35 -1.97 -4.44 -4.89
C LEU A 35 -2.44 -5.84 -5.27
N LYS A 36 -3.51 -5.97 -6.08
CA LYS A 36 -4.03 -7.27 -6.54
C LYS A 36 -3.08 -7.98 -7.50
N GLU A 37 -2.42 -7.25 -8.39
CA GLU A 37 -1.40 -7.81 -9.29
C GLU A 37 -0.17 -8.26 -8.50
N GLY A 38 0.22 -7.46 -7.50
CA GLY A 38 1.37 -7.72 -6.66
C GLY A 38 2.69 -7.66 -7.43
N SER A 39 3.73 -8.19 -6.82
CA SER A 39 5.03 -8.38 -7.47
C SER A 39 5.03 -9.59 -8.44
N PRO A 40 5.94 -9.66 -9.43
CA PRO A 40 5.95 -10.75 -10.42
C PRO A 40 6.02 -12.18 -9.87
N LEU A 41 6.48 -12.37 -8.63
CA LEU A 41 6.60 -13.67 -7.97
C LEU A 41 5.59 -13.88 -6.83
N SER A 42 4.72 -12.90 -6.56
CA SER A 42 3.67 -13.03 -5.55
C SER A 42 2.35 -13.48 -6.17
N SER A 43 1.52 -14.13 -5.37
CA SER A 43 0.12 -14.39 -5.67
C SER A 43 -0.70 -13.80 -4.52
N VAL A 44 -1.52 -12.79 -4.80
CA VAL A 44 -2.34 -12.13 -3.77
C VAL A 44 -3.70 -12.83 -3.70
N GLU A 45 -3.98 -13.47 -2.57
CA GLU A 45 -5.20 -14.25 -2.36
C GLU A 45 -6.34 -13.42 -1.73
N ASP A 46 -6.00 -12.43 -0.91
CA ASP A 46 -6.96 -11.58 -0.20
C ASP A 46 -6.38 -10.18 0.06
N ILE A 47 -7.25 -9.18 0.10
CA ILE A 47 -6.91 -7.80 0.50
C ILE A 47 -8.01 -7.29 1.42
N LYS A 48 -7.61 -6.90 2.64
CA LYS A 48 -8.47 -6.20 3.60
C LYS A 48 -8.02 -4.77 3.71
N TYR A 49 -8.96 -3.83 3.74
CA TYR A 49 -8.65 -2.41 3.87
C TYR A 49 -9.70 -1.72 4.75
N GLU A 50 -9.28 -0.61 5.33
CA GLU A 50 -10.12 0.36 6.01
C GLU A 50 -9.67 1.77 5.62
N ILE A 51 -10.55 2.75 5.80
CA ILE A 51 -10.24 4.17 5.56
C ILE A 51 -9.79 4.76 6.89
N LEU A 52 -8.63 5.41 6.89
CA LEU A 52 -8.08 6.12 8.04
C LEU A 52 -8.22 7.63 7.81
N ASP A 53 -8.87 8.33 8.74
CA ASP A 53 -9.09 9.78 8.62
C ASP A 53 -7.84 10.62 8.94
N ASP A 54 -6.94 10.11 9.79
CA ASP A 54 -5.80 10.86 10.36
C ASP A 54 -4.44 10.13 10.22
N ALA A 55 -4.16 9.58 9.04
CA ALA A 55 -2.85 8.96 8.78
C ALA A 55 -1.73 10.02 8.71
N GLN A 56 -0.70 9.89 9.56
CA GLN A 56 0.48 10.76 9.53
C GLN A 56 1.67 10.03 8.91
N PHE A 57 2.30 10.67 7.92
CA PHE A 57 3.50 10.17 7.27
C PHE A 57 4.69 11.07 7.57
N ASN A 58 5.85 10.45 7.79
CA ASN A 58 7.09 11.18 8.08
C ASN A 58 7.78 11.69 6.82
N THR A 59 7.36 11.25 5.64
CA THR A 59 7.94 11.65 4.35
C THR A 59 6.89 11.90 3.29
N ASP A 60 7.29 12.65 2.26
CA ASP A 60 6.47 12.97 1.08
C ASP A 60 6.45 11.85 0.03
N GLY A 61 7.01 10.69 0.36
CA GLY A 61 7.20 9.57 -0.55
C GLY A 61 6.56 8.29 -0.05
N PHE A 62 7.00 7.18 -0.65
CA PHE A 62 6.59 5.84 -0.28
C PHE A 62 7.77 5.06 0.29
N GLU A 63 7.64 4.54 1.50
CA GLU A 63 8.75 3.92 2.24
C GLU A 63 8.59 2.42 2.43
N ILE A 64 9.71 1.70 2.51
CA ILE A 64 9.74 0.31 2.99
C ILE A 64 10.20 0.34 4.43
N ARG A 65 9.37 -0.17 5.35
CA ARG A 65 9.69 -0.30 6.78
C ARG A 65 10.04 -1.74 7.14
N TYR A 66 10.86 -1.88 8.19
CA TYR A 66 11.40 -3.15 8.68
C TYR A 66 11.18 -3.30 10.19
N GLU A 67 10.09 -2.74 10.72
CA GLU A 67 9.77 -2.79 12.15
C GLU A 67 9.53 -4.22 12.66
#